data_AF-A0A3N5VVW3-F1
#
_entry.id   AF-A0A3N5VVW3-F1
#
_cell.length_a   1.000
_cell.length_b   1.000
_cell.length_c   1.000
_cell.angle_alpha   90.00
_cell.angle_beta   90.00
_cell.angle_gamma   90.00
#
_symmetry.space_group_name_H-M   'P 1'
#
loop_
_entity.id
_entity.type
_entity.pdbx_description
1 polymer ?
#
loop_
_entity_poly.entity_id
_entity_poly.type
_entity_poly.pdbx_seq_one_letter_code
_entity_poly.pdbx_strand_id
1 'polypeptide(L)'
;DDNEYLDFMLGFSTMILGNAPEQVEAAIREALPRGTHHGQCHEHEYAFAKLFCDMVPGVDKVTFCNSGTEATMYALRLARGATGRPLVAKFEGGYHGIHDLLAVSFGRQRPGPDRSGPVEDPATVPESPGLAEGAWKDTIVLPFNHPAALDKIRRHGDRLAGVIVEPVQGAAGTIPGDKEFLSELRRITREMGAFRIFDEVSTGLRLAPGGAGEFYGVVPDVSTFGKVAGGGLPLGAVGGTAEAMRWMEYDVDMEHSILVAGTFNGNPLTTAAGTAVLRCLKEEPGLYTRLNAMGDRFRVEINRFAQEGDYPAIATGVASMFSMHAVRGPVKSVRDLRGANRAASAGLGLLYRKNGLHLTPSHAFLSTAHTDEDTTRLIEVYKGAMEELRAQGVWCSKTSKSPGVSVVLGSTSFVSVPRGAAQRRVGPKRQWTRVFGQTGPASHESQHQASGQGKRVLSIVKPTTGGSATPTTPPTRRSTPWWASWGRTSWICPSTTFGHSWPGGAGPSRHFSSTSRGWRASATSTSRTRCGRRASIPYARSTR
;
A
#
# COMPACT_ATOMS: atom_id res chain seq x y z
N ASP A 1 27.93 3.47 14.82
CA ASP A 1 27.77 4.61 13.89
C ASP A 1 27.03 5.74 14.56
N ASP A 2 25.88 5.44 15.15
CA ASP A 2 25.29 6.24 16.23
C ASP A 2 24.93 7.69 15.79
N ASN A 3 24.75 7.85 14.48
CA ASN A 3 24.25 9.04 13.83
C ASN A 3 22.74 9.17 14.11
N GLU A 4 22.34 10.28 14.71
CA GLU A 4 20.95 10.65 14.91
C GLU A 4 20.36 11.28 13.63
N TYR A 5 19.05 11.13 13.44
CA TYR A 5 18.33 11.69 12.30
C TYR A 5 16.94 12.17 12.71
N LEU A 6 16.52 13.31 12.17
CA LEU A 6 15.15 13.80 12.24
C LEU A 6 14.29 13.04 11.22
N ASP A 7 13.28 12.30 11.70
CA ASP A 7 12.54 11.30 10.92
C ASP A 7 11.26 11.85 10.29
N PHE A 8 11.32 12.09 8.98
CA PHE A 8 10.16 12.39 8.12
C PHE A 8 9.74 11.17 7.27
N MET A 9 10.30 9.99 7.50
CA MET A 9 9.80 8.73 6.93
C MET A 9 8.63 8.20 7.77
N LEU A 10 8.73 8.27 9.10
CA LEU A 10 7.67 7.95 10.07
C LEU A 10 7.00 6.60 9.81
N GLY A 11 7.79 5.56 9.53
CA GLY A 11 7.27 4.25 9.13
C GLY A 11 6.39 4.29 7.88
N PHE A 12 6.80 5.08 6.87
CA PHE A 12 6.05 5.40 5.64
C PHE A 12 4.68 6.06 5.89
N SER A 13 4.62 7.02 6.84
CA SER A 13 3.43 7.73 7.37
C SER A 13 2.62 7.05 8.47
N THR A 14 3.02 5.86 8.92
CA THR A 14 2.39 5.14 10.05
C THR A 14 2.46 5.92 11.38
N MET A 15 3.60 6.56 11.67
CA MET A 15 3.89 7.13 12.98
C MET A 15 3.42 8.60 13.09
N ILE A 16 2.10 8.84 13.03
CA ILE A 16 1.54 10.22 13.09
C ILE A 16 1.84 10.95 14.40
N LEU A 17 1.96 10.23 15.52
CA LEU A 17 2.32 10.79 16.82
C LEU A 17 3.84 10.85 17.08
N GLY A 18 4.66 10.54 16.07
CA GLY A 18 6.10 10.34 16.23
C GLY A 18 6.46 8.91 16.63
N ASN A 19 7.74 8.66 16.89
CA ASN A 19 8.26 7.34 17.23
C ASN A 19 8.12 7.06 18.74
N ALA A 20 7.70 5.84 19.09
CA ALA A 20 7.46 5.37 20.47
C ALA A 20 6.64 6.34 21.38
N PRO A 21 5.43 6.79 20.96
CA PRO A 21 4.59 7.66 21.78
C PRO A 21 4.03 6.90 23.01
N GLU A 22 4.16 7.52 24.19
CA GLU A 22 3.87 6.92 25.51
C GLU A 22 2.46 6.32 25.60
N GLN A 23 1.45 6.99 25.02
CA GLN A 23 0.05 6.55 25.06
C GLN A 23 -0.15 5.20 24.34
N VAL A 24 0.60 4.96 23.26
CA VAL A 24 0.55 3.72 22.48
C VAL A 24 1.36 2.63 23.19
N GLU A 25 2.52 2.96 23.74
CA GLU A 25 3.30 2.01 24.54
C GLU A 25 2.51 1.52 25.76
N ALA A 26 1.84 2.43 26.48
CA ALA A 26 0.98 2.10 27.61
C ALA A 26 -0.18 1.18 27.21
N ALA A 27 -0.88 1.48 26.10
CA ALA A 27 -1.98 0.65 25.61
C ALA A 27 -1.52 -0.76 25.19
N ILE A 28 -0.35 -0.89 24.55
CA ILE A 28 0.25 -2.18 24.21
C ILE A 28 0.65 -2.96 25.48
N ARG A 29 1.25 -2.28 26.47
CA ARG A 29 1.60 -2.88 27.77
C ARG A 29 0.38 -3.34 28.58
N GLU A 30 -0.74 -2.64 28.49
CA GLU A 30 -2.00 -3.02 29.13
C GLU A 30 -2.68 -4.21 28.43
N ALA A 31 -2.60 -4.26 27.09
CA ALA A 31 -3.18 -5.35 26.30
C ALA A 31 -2.38 -6.66 26.40
N LEU A 32 -1.04 -6.60 26.42
CA LEU A 32 -0.17 -7.77 26.33
C LEU A 32 -0.45 -8.89 27.36
N PRO A 33 -0.69 -8.63 28.66
CA PRO A 33 -1.01 -9.66 29.64
C PRO A 33 -2.34 -10.39 29.40
N ARG A 34 -3.26 -9.79 28.63
CA ARG A 34 -4.55 -10.40 28.27
C ARG A 34 -4.44 -11.41 27.12
N GLY A 35 -3.31 -11.43 26.41
CA GLY A 35 -3.05 -12.30 25.26
C GLY A 35 -2.99 -11.54 23.93
N THR A 36 -2.36 -12.14 22.93
CA THR A 36 -2.09 -11.50 21.63
C THR A 36 -2.97 -12.00 20.49
N HIS A 37 -3.65 -13.13 20.67
CA HIS A 37 -4.65 -13.66 19.74
C HIS A 37 -5.54 -14.70 20.45
N HIS A 38 -6.81 -14.80 20.05
CA HIS A 38 -7.82 -15.65 20.72
C HIS A 38 -8.56 -16.63 19.79
N GLY A 39 -8.47 -16.47 18.47
CA GLY A 39 -9.31 -17.23 17.52
C GLY A 39 -10.82 -16.96 17.68
N GLN A 40 -11.19 -15.88 18.35
CA GLN A 40 -12.54 -15.45 18.74
C GLN A 40 -12.59 -13.92 18.81
N CYS A 41 -13.80 -13.35 18.74
CA CYS A 41 -14.05 -11.92 18.91
C CYS A 41 -13.72 -11.41 20.32
N HIS A 42 -13.41 -10.13 20.47
CA HIS A 42 -13.07 -9.50 21.75
C HIS A 42 -13.39 -8.00 21.83
N GLU A 43 -13.73 -7.51 23.03
CA GLU A 43 -14.23 -6.15 23.28
C GLU A 43 -13.35 -5.03 22.71
N HIS A 44 -12.02 -5.21 22.69
CA HIS A 44 -11.09 -4.23 22.12
C HIS A 44 -11.29 -3.98 20.62
N GLU A 45 -11.73 -4.98 19.83
CA GLU A 45 -11.97 -4.79 18.40
C GLU A 45 -13.24 -3.98 18.15
N TYR A 46 -14.28 -4.21 18.96
CA TYR A 46 -15.54 -3.48 18.91
C TYR A 46 -15.36 -2.03 19.39
N ALA A 47 -14.62 -1.82 20.48
CA ALA A 47 -14.30 -0.47 20.96
C ALA A 47 -13.48 0.33 19.93
N PHE A 48 -12.51 -0.32 19.27
CA PHE A 48 -11.73 0.28 18.19
C PHE A 48 -12.59 0.56 16.95
N ALA A 49 -13.38 -0.41 16.48
CA ALA A 49 -14.29 -0.24 15.35
C ALA A 49 -15.31 0.89 15.59
N LYS A 50 -15.90 0.96 16.78
CA LYS A 50 -16.83 2.04 17.13
C LYS A 50 -16.11 3.40 17.10
N LEU A 51 -14.94 3.53 17.73
CA LEU A 51 -14.19 4.79 17.71
C LEU A 51 -13.80 5.19 16.27
N PHE A 52 -13.49 4.23 15.41
CA PHE A 52 -13.20 4.44 14.00
C PHE A 52 -14.41 4.97 13.23
N CYS A 53 -15.57 4.32 13.32
CA CYS A 53 -16.82 4.82 12.70
C CYS A 53 -17.24 6.19 13.28
N ASP A 54 -17.08 6.39 14.59
CA ASP A 54 -17.32 7.68 15.28
C ASP A 54 -16.31 8.79 14.90
N MET A 55 -15.37 8.55 13.97
CA MET A 55 -14.38 9.52 13.49
C MET A 55 -14.37 9.72 11.98
N VAL A 56 -14.83 8.76 11.17
CA VAL A 56 -14.67 8.80 9.70
C VAL A 56 -16.02 8.95 8.99
N PRO A 57 -16.34 10.13 8.42
CA PRO A 57 -17.63 10.36 7.75
C PRO A 57 -17.87 9.39 6.58
N GLY A 58 -19.04 8.74 6.59
CA GLY A 58 -19.43 7.75 5.59
C GLY A 58 -18.94 6.33 5.86
N VAL A 59 -18.33 6.07 7.03
CA VAL A 59 -18.00 4.71 7.51
C VAL A 59 -18.98 4.33 8.63
N ASP A 60 -20.08 3.67 8.26
CA ASP A 60 -21.04 3.10 9.23
C ASP A 60 -20.51 1.77 9.80
N LYS A 61 -19.83 0.99 8.95
CA LYS A 61 -19.25 -0.32 9.28
C LYS A 61 -17.81 -0.42 8.76
N VAL A 62 -16.99 -1.19 9.47
CA VAL A 62 -15.59 -1.46 9.14
C VAL A 62 -15.27 -2.94 9.35
N THR A 63 -14.40 -3.50 8.50
CA THR A 63 -13.77 -4.82 8.71
C THR A 63 -12.25 -4.69 8.69
N PHE A 64 -11.56 -5.49 9.50
CA PHE A 64 -10.11 -5.42 9.70
C PHE A 64 -9.37 -6.54 8.99
N CYS A 65 -8.17 -6.24 8.51
CA CYS A 65 -7.22 -7.15 7.90
C CYS A 65 -5.79 -6.77 8.30
N ASN A 66 -4.76 -7.44 7.78
CA ASN A 66 -3.40 -7.38 8.32
C ASN A 66 -2.51 -6.33 7.63
N SER A 67 -2.95 -5.83 6.47
CA SER A 67 -2.25 -4.78 5.73
C SER A 67 -3.17 -3.98 4.81
N GLY A 68 -2.73 -2.78 4.41
CA GLY A 68 -3.39 -2.01 3.34
C GLY A 68 -3.49 -2.76 2.00
N THR A 69 -2.54 -3.65 1.69
CA THR A 69 -2.59 -4.53 0.50
C THR A 69 -3.75 -5.52 0.57
N GLU A 70 -4.12 -5.99 1.76
CA GLU A 70 -5.33 -6.81 1.95
C GLU A 70 -6.59 -5.95 1.86
N ALA A 71 -6.56 -4.73 2.41
CA ALA A 71 -7.71 -3.82 2.37
C ALA A 71 -8.07 -3.43 0.93
N THR A 72 -7.10 -3.05 0.10
CA THR A 72 -7.31 -2.72 -1.32
C THR A 72 -7.78 -3.94 -2.12
N MET A 73 -7.23 -5.13 -1.85
CA MET A 73 -7.73 -6.38 -2.42
C MET A 73 -9.20 -6.64 -2.04
N TYR A 74 -9.56 -6.48 -0.76
CA TYR A 74 -10.91 -6.74 -0.27
C TYR A 74 -11.94 -5.70 -0.77
N ALA A 75 -11.57 -4.42 -0.89
CA ALA A 75 -12.42 -3.40 -1.49
C ALA A 75 -12.66 -3.63 -2.99
N LEU A 76 -11.69 -4.17 -3.73
CA LEU A 76 -11.91 -4.61 -5.12
C LEU A 76 -12.82 -5.85 -5.21
N ARG A 77 -12.70 -6.80 -4.28
CA ARG A 77 -13.64 -7.93 -4.21
C ARG A 77 -15.05 -7.42 -3.93
N LEU A 78 -15.20 -6.45 -3.02
CA LEU A 78 -16.48 -5.81 -2.71
C LEU A 78 -17.14 -5.20 -3.93
N ALA A 79 -16.45 -4.30 -4.62
CA ALA A 79 -16.97 -3.66 -5.82
C ALA A 79 -17.40 -4.69 -6.89
N ARG A 80 -16.62 -5.76 -7.08
CA ARG A 80 -16.93 -6.83 -8.04
C ARG A 80 -18.14 -7.67 -7.64
N GLY A 81 -18.23 -8.09 -6.38
CA GLY A 81 -19.35 -8.88 -5.87
C GLY A 81 -20.66 -8.10 -5.92
N ALA A 82 -20.67 -6.89 -5.35
CA ALA A 82 -21.85 -6.05 -5.26
C ALA A 82 -22.40 -5.55 -6.60
N THR A 83 -21.59 -5.50 -7.66
CA THR A 83 -22.02 -5.07 -9.01
C THR A 83 -22.16 -6.22 -10.02
N GLY A 84 -21.59 -7.39 -9.75
CA GLY A 84 -21.45 -8.48 -10.72
C GLY A 84 -20.50 -8.18 -11.91
N ARG A 85 -19.76 -7.06 -11.86
CA ARG A 85 -18.95 -6.57 -12.99
C ARG A 85 -17.47 -6.99 -12.88
N PRO A 86 -16.78 -7.29 -14.00
CA PRO A 86 -15.41 -7.80 -13.94
C PRO A 86 -14.31 -6.72 -13.86
N LEU A 87 -14.49 -5.56 -14.50
CA LEU A 87 -13.40 -4.59 -14.65
C LEU A 87 -13.27 -3.69 -13.43
N VAL A 88 -12.04 -3.32 -13.10
CA VAL A 88 -11.72 -2.31 -12.07
C VAL A 88 -10.84 -1.24 -12.70
N ALA A 89 -10.87 -0.01 -12.19
CA ALA A 89 -9.98 1.05 -12.67
C ALA A 89 -9.13 1.66 -11.55
N LYS A 90 -7.88 1.98 -11.88
CA LYS A 90 -6.93 2.70 -11.02
C LYS A 90 -6.26 3.83 -11.79
N PHE A 91 -5.51 4.67 -11.10
CA PHE A 91 -4.74 5.76 -11.74
C PHE A 91 -3.27 5.40 -11.94
N GLU A 92 -2.68 5.87 -13.04
CA GLU A 92 -1.24 5.76 -13.28
C GLU A 92 -0.47 6.48 -12.15
N GLY A 93 0.58 5.83 -11.62
CA GLY A 93 1.33 6.29 -10.45
C GLY A 93 0.73 5.88 -9.11
N GLY A 94 -0.56 5.51 -9.06
CA GLY A 94 -1.23 5.12 -7.82
C GLY A 94 -0.73 3.78 -7.28
N TYR A 95 -0.31 3.73 -6.03
CA TYR A 95 0.16 2.51 -5.36
C TYR A 95 -0.91 2.01 -4.36
N HIS A 96 -1.39 0.79 -4.58
CA HIS A 96 -2.50 0.18 -3.83
C HIS A 96 -2.08 -1.14 -3.17
N GLY A 97 -0.85 -1.19 -2.67
CA GLY A 97 -0.21 -2.44 -2.27
C GLY A 97 0.37 -3.24 -3.45
N ILE A 98 0.71 -4.50 -3.18
CA ILE A 98 1.42 -5.39 -4.12
C ILE A 98 0.61 -6.61 -4.59
N HIS A 99 -0.70 -6.63 -4.38
CA HIS A 99 -1.55 -7.73 -4.87
C HIS A 99 -1.76 -7.62 -6.40
N ASP A 100 -1.77 -8.76 -7.11
CA ASP A 100 -1.69 -8.81 -8.58
C ASP A 100 -2.65 -7.86 -9.31
N LEU A 101 -3.90 -7.77 -8.85
CA LEU A 101 -4.94 -6.93 -9.47
C LEU A 101 -4.51 -5.47 -9.70
N LEU A 102 -3.71 -4.89 -8.78
CA LEU A 102 -3.34 -3.47 -8.82
C LEU A 102 -1.83 -3.21 -8.93
N ALA A 103 -1.01 -4.28 -9.04
CA ALA A 103 0.44 -4.24 -9.21
C ALA A 103 0.88 -3.83 -10.65
N VAL A 104 0.16 -2.87 -11.24
CA VAL A 104 0.32 -2.37 -12.61
C VAL A 104 0.44 -0.85 -12.63
N SER A 105 1.28 -0.31 -13.51
CA SER A 105 1.44 1.13 -13.81
C SER A 105 1.50 2.06 -12.59
N PHE A 106 2.21 1.68 -11.52
CA PHE A 106 2.46 2.53 -10.33
C PHE A 106 3.83 3.25 -10.36
N GLY A 107 4.62 3.07 -11.42
CA GLY A 107 5.82 3.85 -11.72
C GLY A 107 7.16 3.16 -11.45
N ARG A 108 7.18 1.87 -11.07
CA ARG A 108 8.43 1.15 -10.72
C ARG A 108 9.31 0.90 -11.95
N GLN A 109 8.74 0.41 -13.05
CA GLN A 109 9.50 0.14 -14.29
C GLN A 109 9.87 1.40 -15.07
N ARG A 110 9.22 2.54 -14.81
CA ARG A 110 9.36 3.80 -15.57
C ARG A 110 9.36 3.56 -17.10
N PRO A 111 8.32 2.90 -17.65
CA PRO A 111 8.28 2.50 -19.06
C PRO A 111 8.41 3.70 -20.01
N GLY A 112 8.99 3.44 -21.20
CA GLY A 112 9.07 4.42 -22.28
C GLY A 112 7.69 4.81 -22.82
N PRO A 113 7.58 5.88 -23.62
CA PRO A 113 6.31 6.34 -24.19
C PRO A 113 5.56 5.22 -24.93
N ASP A 114 6.30 4.42 -25.69
CA ASP A 114 5.88 3.22 -26.43
C ASP A 114 5.12 2.20 -25.55
N ARG A 115 5.68 1.84 -24.39
CA ARG A 115 5.06 0.88 -23.46
C ARG A 115 4.01 1.53 -22.55
N SER A 116 4.09 2.84 -22.33
CA SER A 116 3.20 3.55 -21.40
C SER A 116 1.90 4.07 -22.02
N GLY A 117 1.82 4.07 -23.35
CA GLY A 117 0.71 4.69 -24.08
C GLY A 117 0.71 6.23 -24.02
N PRO A 118 -0.25 6.88 -24.69
CA PRO A 118 -0.47 8.33 -24.60
C PRO A 118 -0.81 8.79 -23.17
N VAL A 119 -0.87 10.11 -22.93
CA VAL A 119 -1.22 10.66 -21.61
C VAL A 119 -2.71 10.50 -21.33
N GLU A 120 -3.53 10.59 -22.38
CA GLU A 120 -4.98 10.57 -22.35
C GLU A 120 -5.53 9.15 -22.16
N ASP A 121 -4.80 8.15 -22.65
CA ASP A 121 -5.18 6.74 -22.65
C ASP A 121 -3.99 5.83 -22.22
N PRO A 122 -3.55 5.91 -20.95
CA PRO A 122 -2.36 5.20 -20.48
C PRO A 122 -2.56 3.69 -20.45
N ALA A 123 -1.50 2.95 -20.76
CA ALA A 123 -1.49 1.50 -20.84
C ALA A 123 -1.41 0.83 -19.46
N THR A 124 -2.02 -0.35 -19.34
CA THR A 124 -1.85 -1.25 -18.20
C THR A 124 -0.54 -2.02 -18.34
N VAL A 125 0.45 -1.74 -17.48
CA VAL A 125 1.81 -2.29 -17.56
C VAL A 125 2.13 -3.05 -16.27
N PRO A 126 2.38 -4.37 -16.29
CA PRO A 126 2.74 -5.13 -15.09
C PRO A 126 4.11 -4.70 -14.55
N GLU A 127 4.19 -4.43 -13.24
CA GLU A 127 5.37 -3.79 -12.62
C GLU A 127 6.48 -4.77 -12.22
N SER A 128 6.19 -6.07 -12.19
CA SER A 128 7.15 -7.14 -11.93
C SER A 128 6.86 -8.38 -12.79
N PRO A 129 7.89 -9.16 -13.17
CA PRO A 129 7.70 -10.58 -13.47
C PRO A 129 7.00 -11.31 -12.30
N GLY A 130 6.32 -12.41 -12.63
CA GLY A 130 5.56 -13.24 -11.67
C GLY A 130 4.06 -12.91 -11.58
N LEU A 131 3.65 -11.70 -11.97
CA LEU A 131 2.25 -11.28 -11.95
C LEU A 131 1.40 -12.07 -12.95
N ALA A 132 0.31 -12.67 -12.48
CA ALA A 132 -0.58 -13.47 -13.32
C ALA A 132 -1.43 -12.58 -14.25
N GLU A 133 -1.30 -12.74 -15.57
CA GLU A 133 -2.09 -11.98 -16.57
C GLU A 133 -3.59 -12.06 -16.30
N GLY A 134 -4.08 -13.25 -15.94
CA GLY A 134 -5.48 -13.47 -15.57
C GLY A 134 -6.00 -12.65 -14.38
N ALA A 135 -5.11 -12.10 -13.55
CA ALA A 135 -5.46 -11.27 -12.40
C ALA A 135 -5.45 -9.77 -12.72
N TRP A 136 -4.52 -9.28 -13.54
CA TRP A 136 -4.35 -7.84 -13.80
C TRP A 136 -4.92 -7.35 -15.14
N LYS A 137 -5.20 -8.22 -16.11
CA LYS A 137 -5.76 -7.84 -17.42
C LYS A 137 -7.09 -7.08 -17.34
N ASP A 138 -7.88 -7.33 -16.29
CA ASP A 138 -9.19 -6.71 -16.05
C ASP A 138 -9.06 -5.36 -15.29
N THR A 139 -7.83 -4.84 -15.14
CA THR A 139 -7.53 -3.55 -14.51
C THR A 139 -7.24 -2.48 -15.56
N ILE A 140 -8.11 -1.48 -15.60
CA ILE A 140 -8.01 -0.29 -16.46
C ILE A 140 -7.11 0.75 -15.77
N VAL A 141 -6.10 1.26 -16.47
CA VAL A 141 -5.30 2.40 -15.99
C VAL A 141 -5.83 3.71 -16.57
N LEU A 142 -6.05 4.69 -15.68
CA LEU A 142 -6.57 6.02 -15.96
C LEU A 142 -5.50 7.09 -15.71
N PRO A 143 -5.52 8.24 -16.40
CA PRO A 143 -4.61 9.34 -16.09
C PRO A 143 -5.07 10.13 -14.87
N PHE A 144 -4.16 10.40 -13.94
CA PHE A 144 -4.46 11.18 -12.73
C PHE A 144 -4.59 12.67 -13.04
N ASN A 145 -5.50 13.38 -12.38
CA ASN A 145 -5.80 14.81 -12.58
C ASN A 145 -6.06 15.23 -14.04
N HIS A 146 -6.60 14.33 -14.86
CA HIS A 146 -6.79 14.58 -16.30
C HIS A 146 -8.21 14.20 -16.78
N PRO A 147 -8.92 15.06 -17.53
CA PRO A 147 -10.33 14.85 -17.88
C PRO A 147 -10.60 13.57 -18.70
N ALA A 148 -9.65 13.12 -19.52
CA ALA A 148 -9.80 11.88 -20.30
C ALA A 148 -10.01 10.62 -19.44
N ALA A 149 -9.70 10.65 -18.14
CA ALA A 149 -10.07 9.59 -17.21
C ALA A 149 -11.59 9.40 -17.11
N LEU A 150 -12.36 10.50 -17.14
CA LEU A 150 -13.81 10.50 -17.09
C LEU A 150 -14.39 9.80 -18.34
N ASP A 151 -13.87 10.13 -19.51
CA ASP A 151 -14.32 9.50 -20.77
C ASP A 151 -13.87 8.04 -20.90
N LYS A 152 -12.67 7.70 -20.39
CA LYS A 152 -12.23 6.31 -20.28
C LYS A 152 -13.09 5.49 -19.30
N ILE A 153 -13.62 6.11 -18.24
CA ILE A 153 -14.64 5.50 -17.37
C ILE A 153 -15.95 5.27 -18.15
N ARG A 154 -16.47 6.27 -18.88
CA ARG A 154 -17.70 6.12 -19.69
C ARG A 154 -17.62 4.98 -20.69
N ARG A 155 -16.48 4.84 -21.40
CA ARG A 155 -16.23 3.77 -22.39
C ARG A 155 -16.25 2.34 -21.80
N HIS A 156 -16.26 2.18 -20.48
CA HIS A 156 -16.25 0.88 -19.79
C HIS A 156 -17.31 0.77 -18.68
N GLY A 157 -18.20 1.75 -18.53
CA GLY A 157 -19.06 1.90 -17.35
C GLY A 157 -20.02 0.73 -17.11
N ASP A 158 -20.46 0.07 -18.18
CA ASP A 158 -21.30 -1.14 -18.15
C ASP A 158 -20.62 -2.34 -17.48
N ARG A 159 -19.29 -2.44 -17.62
CA ARG A 159 -18.45 -3.54 -17.12
C ARG A 159 -17.53 -3.14 -15.97
N LEU A 160 -17.62 -1.90 -15.49
CA LEU A 160 -16.77 -1.33 -14.44
C LEU A 160 -17.42 -1.51 -13.06
N ALA A 161 -16.79 -2.32 -12.21
CA ALA A 161 -17.20 -2.56 -10.84
C ALA A 161 -16.89 -1.38 -9.92
N GLY A 162 -15.71 -0.77 -10.07
CA GLY A 162 -15.28 0.35 -9.23
C GLY A 162 -13.99 1.00 -9.66
N VAL A 163 -13.75 2.21 -9.13
CA VAL A 163 -12.60 3.06 -9.40
C VAL A 163 -11.90 3.43 -8.10
N ILE A 164 -10.67 2.92 -7.92
CA ILE A 164 -9.80 3.19 -6.79
C ILE A 164 -8.83 4.34 -7.10
N VAL A 165 -8.59 5.21 -6.11
CA VAL A 165 -7.61 6.31 -6.20
C VAL A 165 -6.92 6.49 -4.85
N GLU A 166 -5.64 6.84 -4.82
CA GLU A 166 -5.07 7.53 -3.67
C GLU A 166 -5.50 9.01 -3.78
N PRO A 167 -6.24 9.60 -2.83
CA PRO A 167 -6.64 11.01 -2.89
C PRO A 167 -5.44 11.97 -2.96
N VAL A 168 -4.29 11.53 -2.44
CA VAL A 168 -2.95 12.11 -2.65
C VAL A 168 -2.02 10.94 -2.98
N GLN A 169 -1.56 10.84 -4.24
CA GLN A 169 -0.68 9.74 -4.66
C GLN A 169 0.68 9.86 -3.94
N GLY A 170 0.92 9.03 -2.93
CA GLY A 170 2.11 9.12 -2.08
C GLY A 170 3.34 8.58 -2.79
N ALA A 171 3.29 7.33 -3.26
CA ALA A 171 4.42 6.68 -3.93
C ALA A 171 4.86 7.43 -5.22
N ALA A 172 3.89 8.01 -5.92
CA ALA A 172 4.07 8.81 -7.14
C ALA A 172 4.94 10.06 -6.98
N GLY A 173 5.03 10.62 -5.76
CA GLY A 173 5.69 11.91 -5.53
C GLY A 173 4.95 12.84 -4.57
N THR A 174 4.07 12.33 -3.70
CA THR A 174 3.09 13.13 -2.94
C THR A 174 2.35 14.12 -3.85
N ILE A 175 1.61 13.61 -4.82
CA ILE A 175 0.86 14.41 -5.81
C ILE A 175 -0.61 14.47 -5.38
N PRO A 176 -1.15 15.64 -4.96
CA PRO A 176 -2.55 15.76 -4.58
C PRO A 176 -3.50 15.55 -5.75
N GLY A 177 -4.70 15.01 -5.48
CA GLY A 177 -5.82 15.11 -6.41
C GLY A 177 -6.38 16.53 -6.43
N ASP A 178 -6.68 17.07 -7.61
CA ASP A 178 -7.46 18.31 -7.75
C ASP A 178 -8.87 18.06 -7.17
N LYS A 179 -9.40 19.00 -6.38
CA LYS A 179 -10.69 18.81 -5.68
C LYS A 179 -11.84 18.63 -6.67
N GLU A 180 -11.81 19.37 -7.76
CA GLU A 180 -12.77 19.35 -8.86
C GLU A 180 -12.73 17.99 -9.57
N PHE A 181 -11.53 17.46 -9.80
CA PHE A 181 -11.31 16.12 -10.38
C PHE A 181 -11.84 15.02 -9.46
N LEU A 182 -11.54 15.06 -8.16
CA LEU A 182 -12.07 14.09 -7.19
C LEU A 182 -13.60 14.13 -7.09
N SER A 183 -14.19 15.33 -7.20
CA SER A 183 -15.64 15.57 -7.19
C SER A 183 -16.33 15.05 -8.45
N GLU A 184 -15.84 15.40 -9.64
CA GLU A 184 -16.34 14.86 -10.92
C GLU A 184 -16.18 13.34 -10.99
N LEU A 185 -15.09 12.82 -10.42
CA LEU A 185 -14.86 11.38 -10.34
C LEU A 185 -15.86 10.68 -9.40
N ARG A 186 -16.36 11.34 -8.34
CA ARG A 186 -17.49 10.83 -7.54
C ARG A 186 -18.82 10.93 -8.29
N ARG A 187 -19.05 12.01 -9.05
CA ARG A 187 -20.24 12.20 -9.88
C ARG A 187 -20.36 11.09 -10.93
N ILE A 188 -19.26 10.78 -11.63
CA ILE A 188 -19.27 9.82 -12.74
C ILE A 188 -19.31 8.34 -12.30
N THR A 189 -18.69 7.96 -11.18
CA THR A 189 -18.83 6.58 -10.71
C THR A 189 -20.27 6.29 -10.29
N ARG A 190 -20.95 7.27 -9.67
CA ARG A 190 -22.39 7.21 -9.38
C ARG A 190 -23.24 7.17 -10.66
N GLU A 191 -22.91 7.97 -11.68
CA GLU A 191 -23.56 7.95 -13.01
C GLU A 191 -23.52 6.55 -13.66
N MET A 192 -22.40 5.82 -13.51
CA MET A 192 -22.20 4.49 -14.09
C MET A 192 -22.64 3.33 -13.17
N GLY A 193 -23.04 3.61 -11.92
CA GLY A 193 -23.32 2.56 -10.92
C GLY A 193 -22.07 1.75 -10.53
N ALA A 194 -20.89 2.37 -10.54
CA ALA A 194 -19.62 1.78 -10.13
C ALA A 194 -19.19 2.31 -8.76
N PHE A 195 -18.53 1.49 -7.95
CA PHE A 195 -18.02 1.89 -6.63
C PHE A 195 -16.94 2.97 -6.75
N ARG A 196 -17.06 4.05 -5.98
CA ARG A 196 -15.95 4.94 -5.65
C ARG A 196 -15.18 4.34 -4.48
N ILE A 197 -13.91 4.02 -4.70
CA ILE A 197 -13.00 3.57 -3.65
C ILE A 197 -11.94 4.66 -3.42
N PHE A 198 -11.77 5.09 -2.17
CA PHE A 198 -10.58 5.86 -1.77
C PHE A 198 -9.56 4.93 -1.13
N ASP A 199 -8.33 4.95 -1.62
CA ASP A 199 -7.18 4.39 -0.92
C ASP A 199 -6.66 5.42 0.08
N GLU A 200 -7.19 5.32 1.30
CA GLU A 200 -6.86 6.14 2.45
C GLU A 200 -5.75 5.52 3.32
N VAL A 201 -5.03 4.49 2.83
CA VAL A 201 -3.93 3.84 3.55
C VAL A 201 -2.77 4.82 3.82
N SER A 202 -2.73 5.98 3.16
CA SER A 202 -1.79 7.09 3.44
C SER A 202 -2.45 8.37 3.95
N THR A 203 -3.71 8.66 3.57
CA THR A 203 -4.40 9.94 3.81
C THR A 203 -5.47 9.90 4.90
N GLY A 204 -5.95 8.70 5.26
CA GLY A 204 -6.94 8.49 6.31
C GLY A 204 -6.34 8.79 7.68
N LEU A 205 -7.12 9.46 8.54
CA LEU A 205 -6.69 9.91 9.87
C LEU A 205 -5.44 10.83 9.82
N ARG A 206 -5.15 11.44 8.67
CA ARG A 206 -3.87 12.12 8.37
C ARG A 206 -4.05 13.50 7.76
N LEU A 207 -4.93 13.67 6.77
CA LEU A 207 -5.23 15.00 6.21
C LEU A 207 -6.15 15.81 7.15
N ALA A 208 -7.10 15.10 7.76
CA ALA A 208 -8.11 15.52 8.72
C ALA A 208 -8.52 14.29 9.56
N PRO A 209 -9.30 14.43 10.67
CA PRO A 209 -9.80 13.30 11.45
C PRO A 209 -10.49 12.24 10.59
N GLY A 210 -11.42 12.66 9.72
CA GLY A 210 -12.13 11.84 8.76
C GLY A 210 -11.39 11.61 7.43
N GLY A 211 -10.07 11.77 7.40
CA GLY A 211 -9.24 11.50 6.22
C GLY A 211 -9.45 12.46 5.04
N ALA A 212 -9.19 11.97 3.84
CA ALA A 212 -9.42 12.71 2.59
C ALA A 212 -10.90 12.92 2.29
N GLY A 213 -11.77 12.00 2.71
CA GLY A 213 -13.23 12.14 2.61
C GLY A 213 -13.73 13.45 3.23
N GLU A 214 -13.30 13.74 4.47
CA GLU A 214 -13.54 15.01 5.15
C GLU A 214 -12.76 16.16 4.48
N PHE A 215 -11.44 16.03 4.32
CA PHE A 215 -10.55 17.12 3.86
C PHE A 215 -10.97 17.71 2.49
N TYR A 216 -11.34 16.86 1.54
CA TYR A 216 -11.83 17.32 0.23
C TYR A 216 -13.33 17.62 0.23
N GLY A 217 -14.10 17.09 1.18
CA GLY A 217 -15.56 17.12 1.18
C GLY A 217 -16.20 16.19 0.14
N VAL A 218 -15.56 15.03 -0.11
CA VAL A 218 -15.96 14.08 -1.16
C VAL A 218 -16.00 12.67 -0.57
N VAL A 219 -17.17 12.23 -0.10
CA VAL A 219 -17.35 10.90 0.49
C VAL A 219 -17.42 9.82 -0.62
N PRO A 220 -16.60 8.76 -0.56
CA PRO A 220 -16.63 7.64 -1.51
C PRO A 220 -17.83 6.70 -1.23
N ASP A 221 -17.82 5.48 -1.76
CA ASP A 221 -18.73 4.40 -1.35
C ASP A 221 -18.06 3.50 -0.28
N VAL A 222 -16.75 3.26 -0.43
CA VAL A 222 -15.88 2.68 0.60
C VAL A 222 -14.49 3.33 0.58
N SER A 223 -13.80 3.26 1.72
CA SER A 223 -12.39 3.65 1.89
C SER A 223 -11.56 2.49 2.45
N THR A 224 -10.30 2.40 2.04
CA THR A 224 -9.32 1.44 2.57
C THR A 224 -8.28 2.13 3.43
N PHE A 225 -7.99 1.57 4.59
CA PHE A 225 -7.12 2.18 5.60
C PHE A 225 -6.00 1.23 6.05
N GLY A 226 -5.08 1.76 6.83
CA GLY A 226 -3.95 1.07 7.45
C GLY A 226 -3.05 2.09 8.13
N LYS A 227 -1.75 1.79 8.26
CA LYS A 227 -0.73 2.73 8.76
C LYS A 227 -1.13 3.40 10.07
N VAL A 228 -1.53 4.68 10.04
CA VAL A 228 -2.00 5.46 11.19
C VAL A 228 -3.04 4.71 12.02
N ALA A 229 -4.00 4.05 11.36
CA ALA A 229 -5.05 3.27 12.03
C ALA A 229 -4.50 2.10 12.87
N GLY A 230 -3.34 1.54 12.50
CA GLY A 230 -2.70 0.43 13.22
C GLY A 230 -1.81 0.86 14.38
N GLY A 231 -1.61 2.17 14.58
CA GLY A 231 -0.81 2.70 15.70
C GLY A 231 0.64 2.23 15.74
N GLY A 232 1.26 1.93 14.59
CA GLY A 232 2.61 1.35 14.50
C GLY A 232 2.63 -0.18 14.30
N LEU A 233 1.49 -0.86 14.47
CA LEU A 233 1.35 -2.31 14.27
C LEU A 233 0.67 -2.64 12.93
N PRO A 234 0.81 -3.89 12.41
CA PRO A 234 0.23 -4.29 11.13
C PRO A 234 -1.31 -4.24 11.15
N LEU A 235 -1.88 -3.34 10.34
CA LEU A 235 -3.32 -3.23 10.11
C LEU A 235 -3.61 -2.86 8.65
N GLY A 236 -4.71 -3.40 8.14
CA GLY A 236 -5.53 -2.76 7.13
C GLY A 236 -7.00 -2.74 7.57
N ALA A 237 -7.82 -1.90 6.94
CA ALA A 237 -9.26 -1.92 7.13
C ALA A 237 -10.00 -1.56 5.84
N VAL A 238 -11.19 -2.12 5.63
CA VAL A 238 -12.16 -1.62 4.64
C VAL A 238 -13.36 -1.09 5.41
N GLY A 239 -13.74 0.16 5.17
CA GLY A 239 -14.90 0.79 5.81
C GLY A 239 -15.73 1.58 4.83
N GLY A 240 -17.03 1.70 5.10
CA GLY A 240 -17.96 2.44 4.28
C GLY A 240 -19.40 2.34 4.79
N THR A 241 -20.37 2.63 3.93
CA THR A 241 -21.78 2.64 4.33
C THR A 241 -22.27 1.24 4.71
N ALA A 242 -23.30 1.16 5.55
CA ALA A 242 -23.89 -0.12 5.95
C ALA A 242 -24.47 -0.90 4.75
N GLU A 243 -24.91 -0.21 3.70
CA GLU A 243 -25.34 -0.80 2.42
C GLU A 243 -24.15 -1.42 1.67
N ALA A 244 -23.04 -0.69 1.53
CA ALA A 244 -21.85 -1.18 0.87
C ALA A 244 -21.23 -2.36 1.63
N MET A 245 -21.08 -2.26 2.95
CA MET A 245 -20.39 -3.26 3.76
C MET A 245 -21.20 -4.56 3.95
N ARG A 246 -22.51 -4.57 3.66
CA ARG A 246 -23.38 -5.75 3.86
C ARG A 246 -22.89 -7.01 3.13
N TRP A 247 -22.24 -6.84 1.99
CA TRP A 247 -21.67 -7.95 1.21
C TRP A 247 -20.47 -8.64 1.88
N MET A 248 -19.90 -8.07 2.95
CA MET A 248 -18.83 -8.68 3.76
C MET A 248 -19.33 -9.31 5.07
N GLU A 249 -20.63 -9.28 5.34
CA GLU A 249 -21.20 -9.79 6.59
C GLU A 249 -21.44 -11.31 6.51
N TYR A 250 -21.11 -12.03 7.59
CA TYR A 250 -21.26 -13.49 7.68
C TYR A 250 -22.72 -13.97 7.86
N ASP A 251 -23.67 -13.04 7.95
CA ASP A 251 -25.11 -13.33 8.13
C ASP A 251 -25.91 -13.34 6.82
N VAL A 252 -25.28 -12.95 5.70
CA VAL A 252 -25.89 -13.05 4.37
C VAL A 252 -25.69 -14.43 3.78
N ASP A 253 -26.45 -14.74 2.74
CA ASP A 253 -26.31 -15.98 1.98
C ASP A 253 -24.84 -16.23 1.56
N MET A 254 -24.31 -17.39 1.92
CA MET A 254 -22.91 -17.78 1.69
C MET A 254 -22.55 -17.96 0.21
N GLU A 255 -23.53 -18.06 -0.70
CA GLU A 255 -23.28 -17.99 -2.15
C GLU A 255 -23.03 -16.55 -2.63
N HIS A 256 -23.45 -15.55 -1.85
CA HIS A 256 -23.42 -14.12 -2.16
C HIS A 256 -22.50 -13.30 -1.22
N SER A 257 -22.02 -13.89 -0.12
CA SER A 257 -21.10 -13.24 0.82
C SER A 257 -19.65 -13.21 0.30
N ILE A 258 -18.92 -12.16 0.66
CA ILE A 258 -17.53 -11.96 0.25
C ILE A 258 -16.63 -12.38 1.39
N LEU A 259 -15.96 -13.53 1.22
CA LEU A 259 -15.04 -14.08 2.21
C LEU A 259 -13.89 -13.10 2.53
N VAL A 260 -13.96 -12.49 3.71
CA VAL A 260 -12.91 -11.68 4.34
C VAL A 260 -12.36 -12.44 5.54
N ALA A 261 -11.14 -12.98 5.42
CA ALA A 261 -10.52 -13.79 6.46
C ALA A 261 -9.03 -13.47 6.64
N GLY A 262 -8.49 -13.82 7.80
CA GLY A 262 -7.07 -13.72 8.12
C GLY A 262 -6.83 -13.90 9.62
N THR A 263 -5.77 -14.63 10.00
CA THR A 263 -5.57 -15.06 11.40
C THR A 263 -5.38 -13.90 12.36
N PHE A 264 -4.65 -12.84 11.97
CA PHE A 264 -4.33 -11.72 12.87
C PHE A 264 -5.25 -10.50 12.70
N ASN A 265 -6.34 -10.64 11.95
CA ASN A 265 -7.38 -9.61 11.80
C ASN A 265 -7.89 -9.18 13.18
N GLY A 266 -8.00 -7.87 13.43
CA GLY A 266 -8.59 -7.34 14.66
C GLY A 266 -7.81 -7.58 15.97
N ASN A 267 -6.59 -8.15 15.93
CA ASN A 267 -5.90 -8.64 17.13
C ASN A 267 -5.77 -7.62 18.30
N PRO A 268 -5.74 -8.07 19.57
CA PRO A 268 -5.77 -7.18 20.74
C PRO A 268 -4.68 -6.12 20.79
N LEU A 269 -3.45 -6.43 20.37
CA LEU A 269 -2.34 -5.47 20.41
C LEU A 269 -2.55 -4.35 19.39
N THR A 270 -2.93 -4.71 18.16
CA THR A 270 -3.15 -3.74 17.07
C THR A 270 -4.37 -2.87 17.36
N THR A 271 -5.45 -3.44 17.90
CA THR A 271 -6.66 -2.68 18.25
C THR A 271 -6.43 -1.76 19.46
N ALA A 272 -5.62 -2.16 20.44
CA ALA A 272 -5.21 -1.29 21.54
C ALA A 272 -4.32 -0.11 21.05
N ALA A 273 -3.30 -0.40 20.23
CA ALA A 273 -2.42 0.61 19.65
C ALA A 273 -3.17 1.62 18.76
N GLY A 274 -4.05 1.11 17.89
CA GLY A 274 -4.93 1.92 17.06
C GLY A 274 -5.89 2.77 17.89
N THR A 275 -6.50 2.21 18.94
CA THR A 275 -7.40 2.96 19.85
C THR A 275 -6.67 4.11 20.55
N ALA A 276 -5.44 3.90 21.00
CA ALA A 276 -4.63 4.96 21.61
C ALA A 276 -4.36 6.11 20.63
N VAL A 277 -3.95 5.79 19.39
CA VAL A 277 -3.76 6.81 18.35
C VAL A 277 -5.06 7.55 18.01
N LEU A 278 -6.17 6.82 17.81
CA LEU A 278 -7.46 7.45 17.50
C LEU A 278 -7.94 8.40 18.60
N ARG A 279 -7.74 8.06 19.88
CA ARG A 279 -8.05 8.97 21.01
C ARG A 279 -7.23 10.25 20.93
N CYS A 280 -5.90 10.15 20.85
CA CYS A 280 -5.03 11.34 20.71
C CYS A 280 -5.44 12.22 19.51
N LEU A 281 -5.72 11.61 18.35
CA LEU A 281 -6.17 12.32 17.14
C LEU A 281 -7.56 12.96 17.27
N LYS A 282 -8.42 12.47 18.16
CA LYS A 282 -9.77 13.00 18.43
C LYS A 282 -9.79 14.04 19.55
N GLU A 283 -8.84 13.97 20.48
CA GLU A 283 -8.85 14.71 21.74
C GLU A 283 -7.89 15.92 21.76
N GLU A 284 -6.79 15.94 21.00
CA GLU A 284 -5.86 17.10 20.94
C GLU A 284 -6.45 18.26 20.09
N PRO A 285 -6.83 19.40 20.69
CA PRO A 285 -7.44 20.50 19.93
C PRO A 285 -6.42 21.20 19.05
N GLY A 286 -6.74 21.37 17.76
CA GLY A 286 -5.88 22.08 16.81
C GLY A 286 -4.69 21.27 16.26
N LEU A 287 -4.55 19.99 16.63
CA LEU A 287 -3.52 19.06 16.14
C LEU A 287 -3.33 19.16 14.63
N TYR A 288 -4.41 18.90 13.86
CA TYR A 288 -4.36 18.93 12.40
C TYR A 288 -4.07 20.33 11.85
N THR A 289 -4.51 21.40 12.50
CA THR A 289 -4.21 22.78 12.08
C THR A 289 -2.71 23.06 12.15
N ARG A 290 -2.08 22.74 13.29
CA ARG A 290 -0.63 22.84 13.51
C ARG A 290 0.15 21.96 12.53
N LEU A 291 -0.23 20.68 12.46
CA LEU A 291 0.44 19.66 11.65
C LEU A 291 0.34 19.92 10.14
N ASN A 292 -0.75 20.52 9.67
CA ASN A 292 -0.92 20.92 8.27
C ASN A 292 -0.16 22.22 7.96
N ALA A 293 -0.21 23.22 8.86
CA ALA A 293 0.49 24.48 8.69
C ALA A 293 2.03 24.32 8.57
N MET A 294 2.64 23.41 9.33
CA MET A 294 4.07 23.07 9.17
C MET A 294 4.38 22.54 7.75
N GLY A 295 3.50 21.69 7.20
CA GLY A 295 3.63 21.16 5.84
C GLY A 295 3.43 22.22 4.76
N ASP A 296 2.47 23.13 4.95
CA ASP A 296 2.25 24.27 4.04
C ASP A 296 3.43 25.24 4.07
N ARG A 297 3.97 25.55 5.26
CA ARG A 297 5.18 26.36 5.42
C ARG A 297 6.36 25.77 4.64
N PHE A 298 6.62 24.46 4.77
CA PHE A 298 7.63 23.77 3.98
C PHE A 298 7.41 23.95 2.47
N ARG A 299 6.21 23.66 1.97
CA ARG A 299 5.90 23.75 0.53
C ARG A 299 6.06 25.19 0.01
N VAL A 300 5.57 26.19 0.75
CA VAL A 300 5.66 27.61 0.37
C VAL A 300 7.10 28.10 0.38
N GLU A 301 7.86 27.85 1.45
CA GLU A 301 9.24 28.34 1.56
C GLU A 301 10.19 27.72 0.53
N ILE A 302 10.05 26.41 0.25
CA ILE A 302 10.89 25.72 -0.73
C ILE A 302 10.51 26.11 -2.15
N ASN A 303 9.23 26.26 -2.48
CA ASN A 303 8.82 26.71 -3.82
C ASN A 303 9.22 28.17 -4.09
N ARG A 304 9.12 29.06 -3.09
CA ARG A 304 9.62 30.43 -3.19
C ARG A 304 11.13 30.45 -3.45
N PHE A 305 11.92 29.72 -2.65
CA PHE A 305 13.37 29.65 -2.83
C PHE A 305 13.78 29.04 -4.18
N ALA A 306 13.07 28.00 -4.63
CA ALA A 306 13.28 27.40 -5.94
C ALA A 306 13.03 28.42 -7.08
N GLN A 307 11.97 29.21 -6.97
CA GLN A 307 11.62 30.26 -7.94
C GLN A 307 12.62 31.43 -7.92
N GLU A 308 12.91 31.99 -6.75
CA GLU A 308 13.83 33.12 -6.58
C GLU A 308 15.26 32.80 -7.04
N GLY A 309 15.72 31.56 -6.82
CA GLY A 309 17.02 31.10 -7.29
C GLY A 309 17.07 30.62 -8.75
N ASP A 310 15.95 30.53 -9.46
CA ASP A 310 15.80 29.80 -10.73
C ASP A 310 16.30 28.34 -10.70
N TYR A 311 15.94 27.59 -9.66
CA TYR A 311 16.15 26.15 -9.62
C TYR A 311 15.06 25.43 -10.43
N PRO A 312 15.40 24.42 -11.25
CA PRO A 312 14.40 23.53 -11.84
C PRO A 312 13.95 22.50 -10.80
N ALA A 313 13.23 22.96 -9.77
CA ALA A 313 12.69 22.17 -8.68
C ALA A 313 11.28 22.62 -8.28
N ILE A 314 10.49 21.71 -7.69
CA ILE A 314 9.19 22.00 -7.10
C ILE A 314 8.90 21.06 -5.92
N ALA A 315 8.43 21.61 -4.81
CA ALA A 315 7.85 20.88 -3.69
C ALA A 315 6.34 20.67 -3.90
N THR A 316 5.88 19.42 -3.74
CA THR A 316 4.46 19.03 -3.86
C THR A 316 3.94 18.45 -2.55
N GLY A 317 2.63 18.37 -2.43
CA GLY A 317 1.93 17.74 -1.32
C GLY A 317 0.79 18.59 -0.78
N VAL A 318 0.22 18.16 0.33
CA VAL A 318 -0.92 18.79 1.01
C VAL A 318 -0.93 18.30 2.46
N ALA A 319 -1.51 19.09 3.38
CA ALA A 319 -1.52 18.76 4.81
C ALA A 319 -0.08 18.46 5.31
N SER A 320 0.09 17.47 6.19
CA SER A 320 1.40 17.04 6.70
C SER A 320 2.24 16.19 5.72
N MET A 321 1.79 15.98 4.48
CA MET A 321 2.47 15.14 3.47
C MET A 321 3.20 16.03 2.45
N PHE A 322 4.48 15.74 2.15
CA PHE A 322 5.26 16.52 1.19
C PHE A 322 6.24 15.68 0.36
N SER A 323 6.84 16.30 -0.65
CA SER A 323 7.94 15.78 -1.49
C SER A 323 8.65 16.93 -2.19
N MET A 324 9.83 16.69 -2.80
CA MET A 324 10.47 17.66 -3.69
C MET A 324 11.07 16.98 -4.93
N HIS A 325 10.75 17.55 -6.09
CA HIS A 325 11.12 17.03 -7.40
C HIS A 325 12.15 17.92 -8.06
N ALA A 326 13.16 17.33 -8.71
CA ALA A 326 14.16 18.06 -9.50
C ALA A 326 13.66 18.32 -10.94
N VAL A 327 12.48 18.93 -11.07
CA VAL A 327 11.86 19.35 -12.32
C VAL A 327 11.20 20.72 -12.13
N ARG A 328 11.07 21.52 -13.20
CA ARG A 328 10.20 22.71 -13.15
C ARG A 328 8.74 22.28 -13.10
N GLY A 329 7.95 22.89 -12.22
CA GLY A 329 6.52 22.64 -12.12
C GLY A 329 5.67 23.34 -13.19
N PRO A 330 4.34 23.18 -13.14
CA PRO A 330 3.58 22.38 -12.16
C PRO A 330 3.76 20.87 -12.35
N VAL A 331 3.51 20.11 -11.29
CA VAL A 331 3.43 18.64 -11.31
C VAL A 331 2.01 18.25 -10.90
N LYS A 332 1.26 17.62 -11.79
CA LYS A 332 -0.11 17.12 -11.56
C LYS A 332 -0.20 15.59 -11.67
N SER A 333 0.83 14.93 -12.19
CA SER A 333 0.85 13.49 -12.47
C SER A 333 2.28 12.92 -12.49
N VAL A 334 2.41 11.59 -12.50
CA VAL A 334 3.71 10.91 -12.74
C VAL A 334 4.28 11.11 -14.14
N ARG A 335 3.50 11.66 -15.10
CA ARG A 335 4.00 11.99 -16.45
C ARG A 335 4.95 13.19 -16.40
N ASP A 336 4.65 14.18 -15.57
CA ASP A 336 5.41 15.43 -15.44
C ASP A 336 6.81 15.18 -14.87
N LEU A 337 6.93 14.19 -13.98
CA LEU A 337 8.20 13.77 -13.36
C LEU A 337 9.16 13.05 -14.31
N ARG A 338 8.75 12.70 -15.54
CA ARG A 338 9.62 12.00 -16.52
C ARG A 338 10.86 12.81 -16.90
N GLY A 339 10.76 14.14 -16.87
CA GLY A 339 11.85 15.07 -17.18
C GLY A 339 12.78 15.40 -16.00
N ALA A 340 12.56 14.84 -14.80
CA ALA A 340 13.31 15.21 -13.61
C ALA A 340 14.82 14.89 -13.72
N ASN A 341 15.65 15.83 -13.26
CA ASN A 341 17.10 15.70 -13.23
C ASN A 341 17.52 14.62 -12.23
N ARG A 342 17.79 13.42 -12.75
CA ARG A 342 18.15 12.23 -11.96
C ARG A 342 19.39 12.43 -11.08
N ALA A 343 20.36 13.23 -11.53
CA ALA A 343 21.56 13.53 -10.75
C ALA A 343 21.23 14.43 -9.55
N ALA A 344 20.42 15.47 -9.77
CA ALA A 344 19.92 16.31 -8.68
C ALA A 344 19.02 15.51 -7.71
N SER A 345 18.07 14.70 -8.19
CA SER A 345 17.22 13.86 -7.32
C SER A 345 18.02 12.90 -6.45
N ALA A 346 19.07 12.26 -7.00
CA ALA A 346 19.95 11.38 -6.22
C ALA A 346 20.82 12.17 -5.23
N GLY A 347 21.40 13.30 -5.67
CA GLY A 347 22.20 14.19 -4.84
C GLY A 347 21.42 14.73 -3.65
N LEU A 348 20.20 15.24 -3.87
CA LEU A 348 19.30 15.75 -2.84
C LEU A 348 19.05 14.70 -1.74
N GLY A 349 18.63 13.49 -2.11
CA GLY A 349 18.39 12.41 -1.14
C GLY A 349 19.62 12.02 -0.32
N LEU A 350 20.82 12.06 -0.92
CA LEU A 350 22.09 11.86 -0.22
C LEU A 350 22.43 13.03 0.71
N LEU A 351 22.21 14.27 0.28
CA LEU A 351 22.51 15.47 1.05
C LEU A 351 21.54 15.68 2.22
N TYR A 352 20.26 15.33 2.08
CA TYR A 352 19.32 15.32 3.20
C TYR A 352 19.81 14.36 4.30
N ARG A 353 20.23 13.15 3.92
CA ARG A 353 20.75 12.15 4.85
C ARG A 353 22.09 12.57 5.48
N LYS A 354 23.02 13.10 4.67
CA LYS A 354 24.31 13.68 5.13
C LYS A 354 24.12 14.75 6.20
N ASN A 355 23.03 15.53 6.14
CA ASN A 355 22.73 16.64 7.05
C ASN A 355 21.72 16.30 8.16
N GLY A 356 21.46 15.01 8.40
CA GLY A 356 20.69 14.53 9.56
C GLY A 356 19.18 14.35 9.34
N LEU A 357 18.69 14.21 8.11
CA LEU A 357 17.28 13.92 7.84
C LEU A 357 17.07 12.45 7.40
N HIS A 358 16.04 11.79 7.91
CA HIS A 358 15.62 10.46 7.46
C HIS A 358 14.27 10.53 6.72
N LEU A 359 14.27 10.35 5.41
CA LEU A 359 13.08 10.45 4.55
C LEU A 359 13.24 9.68 3.23
N THR A 360 12.16 9.47 2.48
CA THR A 360 12.21 8.75 1.18
C THR A 360 12.43 9.71 0.00
N PRO A 361 13.03 9.27 -1.12
CA PRO A 361 13.19 10.11 -2.31
C PRO A 361 11.91 10.48 -3.07
N SER A 362 10.71 10.03 -2.66
CA SER A 362 9.45 10.41 -3.32
C SER A 362 8.32 10.90 -2.40
N HIS A 363 8.39 10.67 -1.09
CA HIS A 363 7.46 11.21 -0.10
C HIS A 363 8.07 11.32 1.30
N ALA A 364 7.62 12.32 2.05
CA ALA A 364 8.00 12.61 3.43
C ALA A 364 6.78 13.16 4.21
N PHE A 365 6.84 13.07 5.53
CA PHE A 365 5.71 13.30 6.44
C PHE A 365 6.17 14.02 7.71
N LEU A 366 5.37 14.95 8.22
CA LEU A 366 5.49 15.46 9.59
C LEU A 366 4.69 14.58 10.57
N SER A 367 5.00 14.67 11.87
CA SER A 367 4.22 14.10 12.98
C SER A 367 3.86 15.18 13.99
N THR A 368 2.96 14.89 14.95
CA THR A 368 2.62 15.81 16.04
C THR A 368 3.79 16.14 16.95
N ALA A 369 4.82 15.28 16.97
CA ALA A 369 6.06 15.45 17.72
C ALA A 369 7.10 16.35 17.03
N HIS A 370 6.91 16.73 15.76
CA HIS A 370 7.75 17.73 15.10
C HIS A 370 7.38 19.14 15.58
N THR A 371 8.40 19.97 15.71
CA THR A 371 8.35 21.38 16.13
C THR A 371 8.46 22.36 14.96
N ASP A 372 8.30 23.66 15.23
CA ASP A 372 8.58 24.71 14.25
C ASP A 372 10.09 24.85 13.99
N GLU A 373 10.93 24.51 14.97
CA GLU A 373 12.38 24.38 14.88
C GLU A 373 12.77 23.22 13.94
N ASP A 374 12.17 22.05 14.11
CA ASP A 374 12.33 20.89 13.20
C ASP A 374 11.92 21.22 11.76
N THR A 375 10.79 21.94 11.62
CA THR A 375 10.29 22.42 10.33
C THR A 375 11.24 23.45 9.71
N THR A 376 11.86 24.30 10.52
CA THR A 376 12.91 25.25 10.08
C THR A 376 14.15 24.48 9.61
N ARG A 377 14.63 23.51 10.40
CA ARG A 377 15.80 22.68 10.10
C ARG A 377 15.61 21.87 8.81
N LEU A 378 14.43 21.31 8.59
CA LEU A 378 14.03 20.65 7.34
C LEU A 378 14.19 21.60 6.15
N ILE A 379 13.62 22.80 6.24
CA ILE A 379 13.63 23.80 5.17
C ILE A 379 15.06 24.27 4.87
N GLU A 380 15.88 24.53 5.90
CA GLU A 380 17.29 24.91 5.76
C GLU A 380 18.11 23.84 5.03
N VAL A 381 17.99 22.56 5.44
CA VAL A 381 18.72 21.46 4.80
C VAL A 381 18.30 21.26 3.35
N TYR A 382 17.02 21.47 3.02
CA TYR A 382 16.55 21.42 1.63
C TYR A 382 17.14 22.57 0.79
N LYS A 383 17.12 23.82 1.30
CA LYS A 383 17.72 24.98 0.63
C LYS A 383 19.24 24.77 0.41
N GLY A 384 19.97 24.41 1.47
CA GLY A 384 21.42 24.17 1.41
C GLY A 384 21.81 22.99 0.51
N ALA A 385 21.00 21.93 0.44
CA ALA A 385 21.23 20.82 -0.49
C ALA A 385 21.06 21.25 -1.96
N MET A 386 20.12 22.18 -2.25
CA MET A 386 20.00 22.77 -3.58
C MET A 386 21.23 23.63 -3.92
N GLU A 387 21.74 24.41 -2.97
CA GLU A 387 22.94 25.26 -3.15
C GLU A 387 24.23 24.44 -3.31
N GLU A 388 24.46 23.39 -2.51
CA GLU A 388 25.62 22.50 -2.65
C GLU A 388 25.64 21.85 -4.05
N LEU A 389 24.48 21.41 -4.56
CA LEU A 389 24.33 20.90 -5.93
C LEU A 389 24.49 21.97 -7.02
N ARG A 390 24.28 23.25 -6.71
CA ARG A 390 24.55 24.37 -7.63
C ARG A 390 26.04 24.65 -7.72
N ALA A 391 26.76 24.66 -6.60
CA ALA A 391 28.21 24.77 -6.56
C ALA A 391 28.89 23.60 -7.31
N GLN A 392 28.32 22.40 -7.26
CA GLN A 392 28.74 21.23 -8.02
C GLN A 392 28.28 21.23 -9.50
N GLY A 393 27.54 22.25 -9.95
CA GLY A 393 27.07 22.39 -11.34
C GLY A 393 25.95 21.41 -11.75
N VAL A 394 25.35 20.67 -10.82
CA VAL A 394 24.40 19.58 -11.09
C VAL A 394 23.06 20.07 -11.64
N TRP A 395 22.65 21.29 -11.27
CA TRP A 395 21.44 21.93 -11.81
C TRP A 395 21.62 22.49 -13.23
N CYS A 396 22.86 22.75 -13.65
CA CYS A 396 23.17 23.33 -14.95
C CYS A 396 23.01 22.29 -16.06
N SER A 397 21.85 22.27 -16.71
CA SER A 397 21.65 21.44 -17.91
C SER A 397 22.67 21.82 -18.99
N LYS A 398 23.27 20.82 -19.66
CA LYS A 398 24.21 21.04 -20.77
C LYS A 398 23.50 21.54 -22.03
N THR A 399 23.19 22.84 -22.06
CA THR A 399 22.66 23.56 -23.22
C THR A 399 23.65 24.57 -23.80
N SER A 400 24.88 24.63 -23.28
CA SER A 400 26.04 25.16 -24.02
C SER A 400 26.61 24.09 -24.94
N LYS A 401 26.92 24.46 -26.19
CA LYS A 401 27.78 23.64 -27.06
C LYS A 401 29.17 23.57 -26.44
N SER A 402 29.74 22.38 -26.32
CA SER A 402 31.08 22.18 -25.74
C SER A 402 32.14 22.97 -26.54
N PRO A 403 32.93 23.85 -25.89
CA PRO A 403 34.30 24.08 -26.32
C PRO A 403 35.05 22.75 -26.18
N GLY A 404 35.92 22.42 -27.15
CA GLY A 404 36.69 21.18 -27.09
C GLY A 404 37.76 21.22 -26.00
N VAL A 405 37.49 20.60 -24.85
CA VAL A 405 38.50 20.40 -23.80
C VAL A 405 39.25 19.09 -24.08
N SER A 406 40.37 19.21 -24.78
CA SER A 406 41.29 18.10 -25.06
C SER A 406 42.00 17.68 -23.77
N VAL A 407 41.51 16.64 -23.09
CA VAL A 407 42.22 16.04 -21.95
C VAL A 407 43.44 15.28 -22.50
N VAL A 408 44.63 15.86 -22.32
CA VAL A 408 45.90 15.20 -22.62
C VAL A 408 46.14 14.12 -21.56
N LEU A 409 45.79 12.87 -21.90
CA LEU A 409 46.20 11.71 -21.13
C LEU A 409 47.70 11.46 -21.38
N GLY A 410 48.50 11.61 -20.33
CA GLY A 410 49.93 11.30 -20.37
C GLY A 410 50.17 9.83 -20.72
N SER A 411 51.12 9.57 -21.62
CA SER A 411 51.38 8.23 -22.14
C SER A 411 52.12 7.34 -21.14
N THR A 412 51.47 6.28 -20.68
CA THR A 412 52.15 5.09 -20.14
C THR A 412 51.89 3.89 -21.05
N SER A 413 52.97 3.28 -21.52
CA SER A 413 52.94 2.30 -22.61
C SER A 413 52.47 0.92 -22.16
N PHE A 414 51.50 0.34 -22.87
CA PHE A 414 51.26 -1.09 -22.86
C PHE A 414 51.55 -1.69 -24.24
N VAL A 415 52.35 -2.76 -24.25
CA VAL A 415 52.88 -3.38 -25.47
C VAL A 415 51.80 -4.22 -26.18
N SER A 416 51.65 -4.02 -27.48
CA SER A 416 50.81 -4.85 -28.33
C SER A 416 51.57 -6.08 -28.84
N VAL A 417 50.87 -7.22 -28.95
CA VAL A 417 51.39 -8.47 -29.53
C VAL A 417 50.47 -8.88 -30.70
N PRO A 418 50.98 -9.32 -31.87
CA PRO A 418 50.15 -9.49 -33.07
C PRO A 418 49.26 -10.74 -33.09
N ARG A 419 48.26 -10.74 -33.99
CA ARG A 419 47.44 -11.91 -34.33
C ARG A 419 48.12 -12.81 -35.38
N GLY A 420 47.90 -14.12 -35.28
CA GLY A 420 48.24 -15.13 -36.30
C GLY A 420 47.12 -16.16 -36.48
N ALA A 421 47.16 -16.92 -37.59
CA ALA A 421 46.17 -17.90 -38.08
C ALA A 421 45.40 -18.70 -37.00
N ALA A 422 44.06 -18.85 -37.00
CA ALA A 422 43.09 -19.23 -38.04
C ALA A 422 42.89 -20.75 -38.26
N GLN A 423 41.70 -21.26 -37.90
CA GLN A 423 41.08 -22.45 -38.52
C GLN A 423 39.53 -22.36 -38.45
N ARG A 424 38.82 -23.36 -39.01
CA ARG A 424 37.45 -23.21 -39.57
C ARG A 424 36.30 -23.73 -38.68
N ARG A 425 35.09 -23.25 -39.02
CA ARG A 425 33.71 -23.84 -38.92
C ARG A 425 33.59 -25.24 -38.28
N VAL A 426 32.54 -25.54 -37.51
CA VAL A 426 31.19 -25.92 -38.02
C VAL A 426 30.12 -25.84 -36.91
N GLY A 427 28.85 -25.60 -37.27
CA GLY A 427 27.66 -25.86 -36.43
C GLY A 427 26.71 -26.84 -37.15
N PRO A 428 25.61 -27.35 -36.54
CA PRO A 428 24.43 -26.49 -36.38
C PRO A 428 23.44 -26.83 -35.23
N LYS A 429 22.30 -26.12 -35.25
CA LYS A 429 21.05 -26.23 -34.48
C LYS A 429 20.57 -27.64 -34.07
N ARG A 430 19.96 -27.71 -32.87
CA ARG A 430 18.70 -28.42 -32.54
C ARG A 430 17.91 -27.47 -31.62
N GLN A 431 16.63 -27.12 -31.78
CA GLN A 431 15.40 -27.76 -32.25
C GLN A 431 14.74 -28.68 -31.20
N TRP A 432 13.47 -28.38 -30.89
CA TRP A 432 12.67 -28.98 -29.82
C TRP A 432 11.94 -30.25 -30.29
N THR A 433 11.73 -31.19 -29.37
CA THR A 433 10.73 -32.26 -29.51
C THR A 433 10.08 -32.55 -28.15
N ARG A 434 8.75 -32.66 -28.10
CA ARG A 434 8.03 -33.26 -26.96
C ARG A 434 7.95 -34.77 -27.16
N VAL A 435 8.01 -35.53 -26.07
CA VAL A 435 7.49 -36.91 -25.99
C VAL A 435 6.71 -37.04 -24.68
N PHE A 436 5.51 -37.62 -24.73
CA PHE A 436 4.76 -38.02 -23.54
C PHE A 436 5.13 -39.46 -23.16
N GLY A 437 5.19 -39.74 -21.85
CA GLY A 437 5.32 -41.10 -21.33
C GLY A 437 4.77 -41.17 -19.90
N GLN A 438 3.70 -41.94 -19.72
CA GLN A 438 3.20 -42.31 -18.39
C GLN A 438 3.82 -43.65 -17.98
N THR A 439 4.25 -43.77 -16.73
CA THR A 439 3.95 -44.95 -15.89
C THR A 439 4.16 -44.62 -14.41
N GLY A 440 3.42 -45.34 -13.58
CA GLY A 440 3.44 -45.25 -12.13
C GLY A 440 4.45 -46.19 -11.43
N PRO A 441 4.23 -46.51 -10.15
CA PRO A 441 5.31 -46.50 -9.17
C PRO A 441 5.76 -47.88 -8.66
N ALA A 442 6.93 -47.90 -8.02
CA ALA A 442 7.38 -49.00 -7.17
C ALA A 442 8.14 -48.46 -5.94
N SER A 443 7.95 -49.12 -4.80
CA SER A 443 8.60 -48.87 -3.51
C SER A 443 9.92 -49.64 -3.36
N HIS A 444 10.81 -49.19 -2.47
CA HIS A 444 11.23 -49.99 -1.31
C HIS A 444 12.01 -49.17 -0.27
N GLU A 445 12.19 -49.75 0.91
CA GLU A 445 12.69 -49.12 2.14
C GLU A 445 14.13 -49.53 2.46
N SER A 446 14.83 -48.68 3.24
CA SER A 446 16.00 -49.02 4.08
C SER A 446 17.28 -49.46 3.32
N GLN A 447 18.50 -49.34 3.86
CA GLN A 447 18.96 -49.34 5.25
C GLN A 447 20.08 -48.31 5.52
N HIS A 448 20.43 -48.16 6.81
CA HIS A 448 21.66 -47.48 7.24
C HIS A 448 22.92 -48.28 6.88
N GLN A 449 23.99 -47.58 6.50
CA GLN A 449 25.30 -47.78 7.12
C GLN A 449 26.16 -46.51 7.01
N ALA A 450 27.10 -46.35 7.94
CA ALA A 450 27.99 -45.19 7.99
C ALA A 450 29.46 -45.64 8.07
N SER A 451 30.32 -45.02 7.27
CA SER A 451 31.77 -45.02 7.41
C SER A 451 32.31 -43.69 6.90
N GLY A 452 33.47 -43.26 7.42
CA GLY A 452 33.95 -41.87 7.31
C GLY A 452 35.26 -41.68 6.54
N GLN A 453 35.99 -40.63 6.93
CA GLN A 453 37.12 -39.98 6.25
C GLN A 453 36.70 -39.03 5.11
N GLY A 454 37.22 -37.79 5.01
CA GLY A 454 37.98 -37.02 6.01
C GLY A 454 38.77 -35.82 5.46
N LYS A 455 39.32 -35.04 6.41
CA LYS A 455 40.41 -34.02 6.30
C LYS A 455 40.10 -32.57 5.85
N ARG A 456 40.41 -31.67 6.79
CA ARG A 456 41.08 -30.34 6.67
C ARG A 456 40.29 -29.10 6.18
N VAL A 457 40.10 -28.17 7.13
CA VAL A 457 40.41 -26.73 6.98
C VAL A 457 41.32 -26.34 8.16
N LEU A 458 42.14 -25.29 8.04
CA LEU A 458 43.16 -24.88 9.02
C LEU A 458 42.58 -24.09 10.20
N SER A 459 43.30 -24.13 11.33
CA SER A 459 43.22 -23.14 12.42
C SER A 459 44.50 -22.29 12.47
N ILE A 460 44.38 -21.05 12.95
CA ILE A 460 45.49 -20.15 13.31
C ILE A 460 45.16 -19.51 14.67
N VAL A 461 46.14 -19.41 15.58
CA VAL A 461 45.92 -19.14 17.01
C VAL A 461 47.09 -18.35 17.63
N LYS A 462 46.77 -17.46 18.61
CA LYS A 462 47.63 -16.79 19.64
C LYS A 462 48.51 -15.59 19.21
N PRO A 463 49.00 -14.75 20.17
CA PRO A 463 48.79 -14.74 21.65
C PRO A 463 48.35 -13.38 22.31
N THR A 464 48.16 -13.45 23.63
CA THR A 464 47.86 -12.46 24.73
C THR A 464 48.98 -11.40 25.00
N THR A 465 48.90 -10.40 25.92
CA THR A 465 48.27 -10.15 27.26
C THR A 465 47.88 -8.65 27.48
N GLY A 466 47.34 -8.12 28.61
CA GLY A 466 46.65 -8.71 29.80
C GLY A 466 47.01 -8.15 31.21
N GLY A 467 46.18 -7.28 31.83
CA GLY A 467 46.24 -6.81 33.26
C GLY A 467 45.68 -5.37 33.48
N SER A 468 45.19 -4.89 34.65
CA SER A 468 44.87 -5.51 35.97
C SER A 468 44.01 -4.60 36.93
N ALA A 469 43.20 -5.24 37.82
CA ALA A 469 42.76 -4.84 39.19
C ALA A 469 41.90 -3.56 39.55
N THR A 470 40.55 -3.71 39.66
CA THR A 470 39.65 -3.68 40.87
C THR A 470 39.91 -2.79 42.14
N PRO A 471 38.94 -2.57 43.08
CA PRO A 471 37.51 -2.15 43.00
C PRO A 471 37.02 -1.24 44.20
N THR A 472 35.72 -0.88 44.26
CA THR A 472 35.01 -0.44 45.52
C THR A 472 33.52 -0.91 45.57
N THR A 473 32.89 -0.84 46.74
CA THR A 473 31.60 -1.49 47.16
C THR A 473 30.92 -0.66 48.28
N PRO A 474 29.74 -1.02 48.89
CA PRO A 474 28.79 -2.15 48.70
C PRO A 474 27.39 -1.58 48.27
N PRO A 475 26.17 -1.79 48.88
CA PRO A 475 25.61 -2.85 49.73
C PRO A 475 24.13 -3.30 49.49
N THR A 476 23.88 -4.63 49.57
CA THR A 476 22.65 -5.30 50.10
C THR A 476 21.31 -5.23 49.28
N ARG A 477 20.36 -6.19 49.42
CA ARG A 477 20.21 -7.29 50.43
C ARG A 477 19.49 -8.56 49.91
N ARG A 478 20.07 -9.73 50.24
CA ARG A 478 19.48 -11.07 50.48
C ARG A 478 18.58 -11.76 49.44
N SER A 479 18.97 -13.00 49.13
CA SER A 479 18.13 -14.13 48.72
C SER A 479 18.20 -15.25 49.77
N THR A 480 17.28 -16.23 49.70
CA THR A 480 17.37 -17.54 50.40
C THR A 480 16.74 -18.63 49.52
N PRO A 481 17.41 -19.77 49.28
CA PRO A 481 16.91 -20.85 48.41
C PRO A 481 16.24 -22.00 49.17
N TRP A 482 15.41 -22.77 48.47
CA TRP A 482 14.98 -24.13 48.86
C TRP A 482 15.08 -25.09 47.66
N TRP A 483 15.14 -26.39 47.92
CA TRP A 483 15.38 -27.46 46.95
C TRP A 483 14.21 -28.45 46.88
N ALA A 484 14.19 -29.27 45.82
CA ALA A 484 13.46 -30.55 45.71
C ALA A 484 11.90 -30.47 45.59
N SER A 485 11.20 -31.39 44.88
CA SER A 485 11.62 -32.46 43.95
C SER A 485 10.41 -33.11 43.21
N TRP A 486 10.72 -33.99 42.23
CA TRP A 486 9.83 -34.96 41.54
C TRP A 486 8.76 -34.44 40.57
N GLY A 487 8.44 -35.27 39.55
CA GLY A 487 7.38 -34.98 38.56
C GLY A 487 7.65 -35.43 37.12
N ARG A 488 8.03 -36.69 36.87
CA ARG A 488 7.98 -37.24 35.49
C ARG A 488 6.57 -37.72 35.16
N THR A 489 5.89 -37.06 34.23
CA THR A 489 4.64 -37.59 33.65
C THR A 489 4.59 -37.32 32.14
N SER A 490 4.99 -38.31 31.35
CA SER A 490 4.81 -38.30 29.90
C SER A 490 3.36 -38.61 29.55
N TRP A 491 2.66 -37.67 28.91
CA TRP A 491 1.32 -37.90 28.39
C TRP A 491 1.36 -38.23 26.89
N ILE A 492 0.85 -39.41 26.55
CA ILE A 492 0.66 -39.86 25.18
C ILE A 492 -0.64 -39.27 24.64
N CYS A 493 -0.61 -38.73 23.43
CA CYS A 493 -1.78 -38.16 22.77
C CYS A 493 -2.66 -39.29 22.18
N PRO A 494 -3.95 -39.42 22.54
CA PRO A 494 -4.89 -40.31 21.87
C PRO A 494 -5.47 -39.63 20.63
N SER A 495 -5.34 -40.26 19.45
CA SER A 495 -6.01 -39.82 18.24
C SER A 495 -7.52 -40.08 18.30
N THR A 496 -8.34 -39.03 18.28
CA THR A 496 -9.81 -39.14 18.25
C THR A 496 -10.35 -39.25 16.82
N THR A 497 -10.69 -40.48 16.42
CA THR A 497 -11.54 -40.73 15.24
C THR A 497 -12.99 -40.35 15.53
N PHE A 498 -13.57 -39.44 14.74
CA PHE A 498 -14.99 -39.13 14.81
C PHE A 498 -15.83 -40.22 14.14
N GLY A 499 -16.36 -41.14 14.96
CA GLY A 499 -17.45 -42.03 14.58
C GLY A 499 -18.74 -41.64 15.30
N HIS A 500 -19.73 -41.12 14.58
CA HIS A 500 -21.07 -40.88 15.13
C HIS A 500 -22.06 -41.92 14.61
N SER A 501 -22.62 -42.68 15.55
CA SER A 501 -23.80 -43.52 15.34
C SER A 501 -24.93 -43.04 16.26
N TRP A 502 -26.15 -43.00 15.74
CA TRP A 502 -27.40 -42.83 16.50
C TRP A 502 -28.44 -43.82 15.95
N PRO A 503 -29.31 -44.40 16.79
CA PRO A 503 -30.16 -45.53 16.40
C PRO A 503 -31.45 -45.14 15.66
N GLY A 504 -31.96 -46.08 14.90
CA GLY A 504 -32.98 -45.87 13.87
C GLY A 504 -34.40 -45.49 14.33
N GLY A 505 -35.08 -44.79 13.41
CA GLY A 505 -36.54 -44.67 13.30
C GLY A 505 -36.94 -44.99 11.85
N ALA A 506 -38.05 -45.73 11.64
CA ALA A 506 -38.23 -46.51 10.41
C ALA A 506 -39.36 -46.04 9.48
N GLY A 507 -38.96 -45.57 8.29
CA GLY A 507 -39.68 -45.69 7.00
C GLY A 507 -40.94 -44.85 6.76
N PRO A 508 -41.55 -44.95 5.56
CA PRO A 508 -40.98 -45.44 4.30
C PRO A 508 -40.97 -44.35 3.19
N SER A 509 -40.08 -44.51 2.21
CA SER A 509 -40.00 -43.63 1.04
C SER A 509 -41.09 -43.91 0.00
N ARG A 510 -41.40 -42.91 -0.83
CA ARG A 510 -42.01 -43.11 -2.16
C ARG A 510 -41.16 -42.41 -3.22
N HIS A 511 -40.72 -43.17 -4.21
CA HIS A 511 -40.14 -42.60 -5.43
C HIS A 511 -41.22 -41.90 -6.26
N PHE A 512 -40.82 -40.85 -6.97
CA PHE A 512 -41.36 -40.57 -8.29
C PHE A 512 -40.23 -40.09 -9.21
N SER A 513 -40.23 -40.55 -10.45
CA SER A 513 -39.20 -40.24 -11.45
C SER A 513 -39.83 -39.89 -12.79
N SER A 514 -39.46 -38.73 -13.33
CA SER A 514 -39.50 -38.39 -14.76
C SER A 514 -38.54 -37.20 -14.95
N THR A 515 -37.60 -37.13 -15.91
CA THR A 515 -37.52 -37.51 -17.33
C THR A 515 -38.15 -36.51 -18.32
N SER A 516 -37.43 -35.40 -18.50
CA SER A 516 -37.05 -34.78 -19.79
C SER A 516 -38.11 -34.05 -20.65
N ARG A 517 -37.58 -33.33 -21.66
CA ARG A 517 -38.25 -32.38 -22.60
C ARG A 517 -38.66 -31.05 -21.92
N GLY A 518 -38.18 -29.87 -22.34
CA GLY A 518 -37.21 -29.54 -23.38
C GLY A 518 -37.84 -29.30 -24.75
N TRP A 519 -38.24 -28.06 -25.03
CA TRP A 519 -38.68 -27.56 -26.35
C TRP A 519 -38.17 -26.14 -26.60
N ARG A 520 -37.95 -25.79 -27.88
CA ARG A 520 -37.63 -24.44 -28.37
C ARG A 520 -38.74 -23.96 -29.30
N ALA A 521 -39.21 -22.73 -29.12
CA ALA A 521 -39.78 -21.84 -30.14
C ALA A 521 -40.14 -20.49 -29.46
N SER A 522 -40.10 -19.29 -30.02
CA SER A 522 -39.35 -18.62 -31.11
C SER A 522 -40.26 -17.56 -31.76
N ALA A 523 -39.92 -16.29 -31.54
CA ALA A 523 -40.21 -15.13 -32.40
C ALA A 523 -41.64 -14.55 -32.51
N THR A 524 -41.64 -13.27 -32.91
CA THR A 524 -42.74 -12.43 -33.46
C THR A 524 -43.96 -12.12 -32.58
N SER A 525 -44.64 -10.97 -32.70
CA SER A 525 -44.21 -9.57 -32.97
C SER A 525 -45.46 -8.65 -32.94
N THR A 526 -45.36 -7.45 -32.36
CA THR A 526 -46.19 -6.25 -32.65
C THR A 526 -47.73 -6.44 -32.80
N SER A 527 -48.58 -5.73 -32.04
CA SER A 527 -48.71 -4.28 -32.22
C SER A 527 -49.78 -3.62 -31.32
N ARG A 528 -49.59 -2.30 -31.12
CA ARG A 528 -50.60 -1.23 -30.98
C ARG A 528 -51.93 -1.49 -30.24
N THR A 529 -52.12 -0.71 -29.16
CA THR A 529 -53.30 0.19 -29.06
C THR A 529 -52.91 1.51 -28.38
N ARG A 530 -53.63 2.60 -28.71
CA ARG A 530 -53.51 3.94 -28.09
C ARG A 530 -54.81 4.27 -27.36
N CYS A 531 -54.72 4.71 -26.11
CA CYS A 531 -55.59 5.73 -25.48
C CYS A 531 -55.02 6.10 -24.10
N GLY A 532 -55.17 7.32 -23.57
CA GLY A 532 -55.74 8.54 -24.15
C GLY A 532 -56.58 9.33 -23.15
N ARG A 533 -56.33 10.66 -23.02
CA ARG A 533 -56.92 11.62 -22.04
C ARG A 533 -56.25 11.51 -20.65
N ARG A 534 -55.69 12.57 -20.05
CA ARG A 534 -56.10 13.97 -19.73
C ARG A 534 -56.73 14.09 -18.33
N ALA A 535 -55.95 14.63 -17.41
CA ALA A 535 -56.37 15.50 -16.30
C ALA A 535 -55.36 16.66 -16.21
N SER A 536 -55.69 17.76 -15.53
CA SER A 536 -54.95 19.02 -15.72
C SER A 536 -55.07 20.03 -14.57
N ILE A 537 -54.09 20.94 -14.52
CA ILE A 537 -54.06 22.24 -13.83
C ILE A 537 -53.69 22.19 -12.32
N PRO A 538 -52.95 23.20 -11.79
CA PRO A 538 -52.14 23.05 -10.58
C PRO A 538 -52.57 23.99 -9.44
N TYR A 539 -51.83 23.97 -8.33
CA TYR A 539 -51.77 25.12 -7.40
C TYR A 539 -50.36 25.32 -6.83
N ALA A 540 -49.99 26.58 -6.63
CA ALA A 540 -48.82 26.99 -5.88
C ALA A 540 -49.17 28.25 -5.07
N ARG A 541 -48.81 28.29 -3.78
CA ARG A 541 -48.73 29.53 -2.98
C ARG A 541 -47.96 29.35 -1.67
N SER A 542 -46.76 29.94 -1.65
CA SER A 542 -46.18 30.78 -0.58
C SER A 542 -46.51 30.55 0.91
N THR A 543 -45.43 30.45 1.69
CA THR A 543 -45.21 31.08 3.03
C THR A 543 -46.13 30.70 4.19
N ARG A 544 -45.54 30.07 5.22
CA ARG A 544 -44.74 30.81 6.21
C ARG A 544 -43.43 30.08 6.52
#